data_AF-A0A6P2D291-F1
#
_entry.id   AF-A0A6P2D291-F1
#
_cell.length_a   1.000
_cell.length_b   1.000
_cell.length_c   1.000
_cell.angle_alpha   90.00
_cell.angle_beta   90.00
_cell.angle_gamma   90.00
#
_symmetry.space_group_name_H-M   'P 1'
#
loop_
_entity.id
_entity.type
_entity.pdbx_description
1 polymer ?
#
loop_
_entity_poly.entity_id
_entity_poly.type
_entity_poly.pdbx_seq_one_letter_code
_entity_poly.pdbx_strand_id
1 'polypeptide(L)'
;MGRCRRPARGPGPGVQELPRAGRGHQGARAETFADHYSQVRQFYVSQTPIEQPHIANALVFELSKGQTPAIRARMVPHLLNIDTGLADAVAKGLRLKEMPKPTHRDLKPSDKLGIPKNGPKSFAGRKVGALVTDGSTPTCSRPSGRR
;
A
#
# COMPACT_ATOMS: atom_id res chain seq x y z
N MET A 1 -54.79 27.63 23.85
CA MET A 1 -53.82 26.89 23.01
C MET A 1 -52.85 27.89 22.36
N GLY A 2 -51.77 28.29 23.04
CA GLY A 2 -50.78 29.22 22.49
C GLY A 2 -49.77 28.47 21.61
N ARG A 3 -49.62 28.84 20.34
CA ARG A 3 -48.63 28.22 19.44
C ARG A 3 -47.25 28.80 19.77
N CYS A 4 -46.35 27.96 20.28
CA CYS A 4 -44.95 28.28 20.43
C CYS A 4 -44.31 28.43 19.03
N ARG A 5 -44.03 29.66 18.59
CA ARG A 5 -43.22 29.91 17.39
C ARG A 5 -41.75 29.80 17.77
N ARG A 6 -41.07 28.77 17.28
CA ARG A 6 -39.60 28.67 17.35
C ARG A 6 -38.98 29.76 16.45
N PRO A 7 -37.97 30.53 16.89
CA PRO A 7 -37.32 31.49 16.01
C PRO A 7 -36.59 30.76 14.88
N ALA A 8 -36.72 31.29 13.65
CA ALA A 8 -35.99 30.78 12.49
C ALA A 8 -34.48 30.93 12.74
N ARG A 9 -33.72 29.86 12.49
CA ARG A 9 -32.26 29.88 12.55
C ARG A 9 -31.75 30.80 11.43
N GLY A 10 -31.14 31.93 11.78
CA GLY A 10 -30.52 32.83 10.80
C GLY A 10 -29.45 32.13 9.97
N PRO A 11 -29.12 32.63 8.76
CA PRO A 11 -28.10 32.04 7.92
C PRO A 11 -26.76 32.00 8.68
N GLY A 12 -26.17 30.81 8.80
CA GLY A 12 -24.82 30.65 9.36
C GLY A 12 -23.79 31.37 8.48
N PRO A 13 -22.57 31.62 9.00
CA PRO A 13 -21.54 32.30 8.22
C PRO A 13 -21.28 31.56 6.90
N GLY A 14 -21.26 32.32 5.81
CA GLY A 14 -20.95 31.82 4.48
C GLY A 14 -19.50 31.36 4.37
N VAL A 15 -19.22 30.46 3.41
CA VAL A 15 -17.85 30.04 3.09
C VAL A 15 -17.11 31.19 2.41
N GLN A 16 -15.86 31.46 2.85
CA GLN A 16 -14.98 32.42 2.20
C GLN A 16 -13.91 31.68 1.39
N GLU A 17 -13.81 31.98 0.11
CA GLU A 17 -12.78 31.42 -0.76
C GLU A 17 -11.51 32.26 -0.66
N LEU A 18 -10.37 31.59 -0.41
CA LEU A 18 -9.08 32.25 -0.32
C LEU A 18 -8.60 32.62 -1.72
N PRO A 19 -8.22 33.89 -2.00
CA PRO A 19 -7.69 34.27 -3.30
C PRO A 19 -6.40 33.50 -3.58
N ARG A 20 -6.38 32.76 -4.69
CA ARG A 20 -5.20 32.02 -5.16
C ARG A 20 -4.55 32.75 -6.33
N ALA A 21 -3.25 33.01 -6.22
CA ALA A 21 -2.47 33.53 -7.34
C ALA A 21 -2.31 32.45 -8.41
N GLY A 22 -2.95 32.62 -9.57
CA GLY A 22 -2.77 31.75 -10.72
C GLY A 22 -1.66 32.27 -11.63
N ARG A 23 -0.58 31.50 -11.80
CA ARG A 23 0.40 31.67 -12.89
C ARG A 23 0.67 30.30 -13.51
N GLY A 24 0.61 30.20 -14.83
CA GLY A 24 0.91 28.96 -15.56
C GLY A 24 0.27 28.89 -16.94
N HIS A 25 0.87 28.08 -17.81
CA HIS A 25 0.33 27.79 -19.14
C HIS A 25 -0.75 26.70 -19.04
N GLN A 26 -1.94 26.97 -19.56
CA GLN A 26 -3.05 26.03 -19.48
C GLN A 26 -2.76 24.80 -20.36
N GLY A 27 -2.74 23.61 -19.77
CA GLY A 27 -2.52 22.34 -20.47
C GLY A 27 -1.14 21.70 -20.25
N ALA A 28 -0.15 22.42 -19.69
CA ALA A 28 1.14 21.84 -19.32
C ALA A 28 1.18 21.42 -17.84
N ARG A 29 1.75 20.26 -17.53
CA ARG A 29 2.06 19.86 -16.14
C ARG A 29 3.38 20.52 -15.71
N ALA A 30 3.44 20.99 -14.47
CA ALA A 30 4.67 21.57 -13.93
C ALA A 30 5.76 20.49 -13.80
N GLU A 31 7.02 20.87 -14.02
CA GLU A 31 8.17 19.96 -14.00
C GLU A 31 8.36 19.26 -12.65
N THR A 32 7.90 19.87 -11.56
CA THR A 32 7.91 19.27 -10.23
C THR A 32 7.07 17.99 -10.12
N PHE A 33 6.14 17.76 -11.06
CA PHE A 33 5.37 16.52 -11.16
C PHE A 33 6.08 15.41 -11.96
N ALA A 34 7.28 15.67 -12.50
CA ALA A 34 7.99 14.69 -13.32
C ALA A 34 8.63 13.54 -12.51
N ASP A 35 8.63 13.62 -11.18
CA ASP A 35 9.09 12.53 -10.32
C ASP A 35 7.99 11.50 -10.07
N HIS A 36 8.10 10.36 -10.76
CA HIS A 36 7.13 9.27 -10.70
C HIS A 36 7.60 8.07 -9.87
N TYR A 37 8.87 8.03 -9.47
CA TYR A 37 9.49 6.81 -8.94
C TYR A 37 10.00 6.96 -7.51
N SER A 38 10.43 8.15 -7.10
CA SER A 38 11.12 8.29 -5.82
C SER A 38 10.24 7.90 -4.63
N GLN A 39 8.96 8.27 -4.64
CA GLN A 39 8.01 7.90 -3.58
C GLN A 39 7.70 6.39 -3.59
N VAL A 40 7.60 5.78 -4.78
CA VAL A 40 7.33 4.34 -4.92
C VAL A 40 8.52 3.53 -4.43
N ARG A 41 9.75 3.95 -4.78
CA ARG A 41 10.98 3.39 -4.24
C ARG A 41 11.02 3.52 -2.73
N GLN A 42 10.78 4.71 -2.19
CA GLN A 42 10.72 4.95 -0.74
C GLN A 42 9.72 3.99 -0.07
N PHE A 43 8.53 3.81 -0.64
CA PHE A 43 7.56 2.85 -0.13
C PHE A 43 8.13 1.43 -0.09
N TYR A 44 8.70 0.94 -1.21
CA TYR A 44 9.23 -0.42 -1.32
C TYR A 44 10.41 -0.70 -0.37
N VAL A 45 11.38 0.21 -0.30
CA VAL A 45 12.56 0.04 0.59
C VAL A 45 12.21 0.15 2.07
N SER A 46 11.04 0.69 2.40
CA SER A 46 10.54 0.79 3.78
C SER A 46 9.88 -0.50 4.28
N GLN A 47 9.54 -1.40 3.37
CA GLN A 47 8.88 -2.67 3.66
C GLN A 47 9.82 -3.65 4.36
N THR A 48 9.25 -4.47 5.24
CA THR A 48 9.99 -5.53 5.94
C THR A 48 10.37 -6.68 4.99
N PRO A 49 11.34 -7.54 5.35
CA PRO A 49 11.72 -8.70 4.54
C PRO A 49 10.58 -9.69 4.22
N ILE A 50 9.48 -9.68 4.99
CA ILE A 50 8.29 -10.50 4.71
C ILE A 50 7.30 -9.79 3.77
N GLU A 51 7.24 -8.45 3.80
CA GLU A 51 6.36 -7.66 2.93
C GLU A 51 6.89 -7.58 1.50
N GLN A 52 8.21 -7.46 1.30
CA GLN A 52 8.80 -7.36 -0.04
C GLN A 52 8.46 -8.58 -0.94
N PRO A 53 8.59 -9.84 -0.47
CA PRO A 53 8.12 -11.01 -1.22
C PRO A 53 6.62 -11.02 -1.50
N HIS A 54 5.78 -10.55 -0.57
CA HIS A 54 4.34 -10.45 -0.81
C HIS A 54 4.02 -9.48 -1.94
N ILE A 55 4.72 -8.33 -2.01
CA ILE A 55 4.57 -7.37 -3.11
C ILE A 55 5.00 -8.01 -4.43
N ALA A 56 6.17 -8.66 -4.47
CA ALA A 56 6.64 -9.35 -5.67
C ALA A 56 5.65 -10.43 -6.14
N ASN A 57 5.16 -11.26 -5.22
CA ASN A 57 4.19 -12.31 -5.52
C ASN A 57 2.86 -11.75 -6.04
N ALA A 58 2.37 -10.66 -5.45
CA ALA A 58 1.16 -9.98 -5.90
C ALA A 58 1.32 -9.43 -7.32
N LEU A 59 2.46 -8.80 -7.62
CA LEU A 59 2.76 -8.30 -8.97
C LEU A 59 2.84 -9.45 -9.99
N VAL A 60 3.52 -10.56 -9.66
CA VAL A 60 3.56 -11.74 -10.51
C VAL A 60 2.16 -12.31 -10.75
N PHE A 61 1.36 -12.44 -9.69
CA PHE A 61 0.01 -12.97 -9.77
C PHE A 61 -0.88 -12.12 -10.67
N GLU A 62 -0.93 -10.80 -10.47
CA GLU A 62 -1.76 -9.92 -11.31
C GLU A 62 -1.26 -9.86 -12.76
N LEU A 63 0.05 -9.74 -12.97
CA LEU A 63 0.60 -9.71 -14.34
C LEU A 63 0.42 -11.05 -15.07
N SER A 64 0.42 -12.18 -14.35
CA SER A 64 0.19 -13.50 -14.95
C SER A 64 -1.19 -13.63 -15.61
N LYS A 65 -2.19 -12.90 -15.09
CA LYS A 65 -3.56 -12.86 -15.64
C LYS A 65 -3.67 -12.04 -16.92
N GLY A 66 -2.69 -11.18 -17.19
CA GLY A 66 -2.66 -10.35 -18.40
C GLY A 66 -2.49 -11.21 -19.65
N GLN A 67 -3.44 -11.12 -20.58
CA GLN A 67 -3.43 -11.92 -21.81
C GLN A 67 -2.36 -11.47 -22.81
N THR A 68 -2.01 -10.18 -22.83
CA THR A 68 -1.06 -9.61 -23.79
C THR A 68 0.38 -9.67 -23.26
N PRO A 69 1.27 -10.52 -23.82
CA PRO A 69 2.62 -10.71 -23.30
C PRO A 69 3.47 -9.44 -23.30
N ALA A 70 3.30 -8.59 -24.33
CA ALA A 70 4.01 -7.33 -24.46
C ALA A 70 3.71 -6.35 -23.30
N ILE A 71 2.50 -6.39 -22.74
CA ILE A 71 2.14 -5.54 -21.59
C ILE A 71 2.89 -5.99 -20.34
N ARG A 72 2.96 -7.30 -20.10
CA ARG A 72 3.70 -7.88 -18.97
C ARG A 72 5.19 -7.51 -19.04
N ALA A 73 5.78 -7.61 -20.24
CA ALA A 73 7.18 -7.25 -20.46
C ALA A 73 7.45 -5.76 -20.25
N ARG A 74 6.52 -4.88 -20.61
CA ARG A 74 6.65 -3.42 -20.40
C ARG A 74 6.60 -2.98 -18.94
N MET A 75 6.05 -3.79 -18.04
CA MET A 75 5.98 -3.44 -16.62
C MET A 75 7.30 -3.62 -15.89
N VAL A 76 8.11 -4.60 -16.27
CA VAL A 76 9.43 -4.85 -15.64
C VAL A 76 10.39 -3.66 -15.70
N PRO A 77 10.53 -2.92 -16.83
CA PRO A 77 11.33 -1.69 -16.85
C PRO A 77 10.93 -0.66 -15.80
N HIS A 78 9.63 -0.52 -15.50
CA HIS A 78 9.18 0.40 -14.45
C HIS A 78 9.63 -0.06 -13.06
N LEU A 79 9.68 -1.37 -12.82
CA LEU A 79 10.16 -1.93 -11.55
C LEU A 79 11.66 -1.70 -11.36
N LEU A 80 12.45 -1.70 -12.43
CA LEU A 80 13.89 -1.39 -12.35
C LEU A 80 14.17 0.04 -11.86
N ASN A 81 13.26 0.98 -12.14
CA ASN A 81 13.34 2.36 -11.63
C ASN A 81 12.94 2.45 -10.14
N ILE A 82 12.36 1.39 -9.58
CA ILE A 82 11.96 1.27 -8.18
C ILE A 82 13.04 0.52 -7.41
N ASP A 83 13.35 -0.72 -7.81
CA ASP A 83 14.35 -1.59 -7.20
C ASP A 83 14.73 -2.75 -8.12
N THR A 84 16.03 -3.05 -8.24
CA THR A 84 16.52 -4.12 -9.12
C THR A 84 16.12 -5.50 -8.62
N GLY A 85 16.18 -5.75 -7.31
CA GLY A 85 15.80 -7.04 -6.73
C GLY A 85 14.31 -7.33 -6.89
N LEU A 86 13.46 -6.30 -6.78
CA LEU A 86 12.04 -6.42 -7.11
C LEU A 86 11.81 -6.80 -8.56
N ALA A 87 12.48 -6.11 -9.49
CA ALA A 87 12.36 -6.38 -10.92
C ALA A 87 12.80 -7.81 -11.26
N ASP A 88 13.92 -8.26 -10.72
CA ASP A 88 14.44 -9.63 -10.87
C ASP A 88 13.43 -10.68 -10.40
N ALA A 89 12.86 -10.48 -9.20
CA ALA A 89 11.88 -11.40 -8.62
C ALA A 89 10.63 -11.52 -9.50
N VAL A 90 10.12 -10.39 -10.00
CA VAL A 90 8.92 -10.38 -10.86
C VAL A 90 9.22 -10.94 -12.25
N ALA A 91 10.35 -10.59 -12.85
CA ALA A 91 10.76 -11.12 -14.16
C ALA A 91 10.92 -12.65 -14.12
N LYS A 92 11.53 -13.17 -13.05
CA LYS A 92 11.65 -14.62 -12.80
C LYS A 92 10.28 -15.27 -12.65
N GLY A 93 9.38 -14.68 -11.87
CA GLY A 93 8.01 -15.19 -11.68
C GLY A 93 7.20 -15.24 -12.99
N LEU A 94 7.44 -14.29 -13.90
CA LEU A 94 6.80 -14.22 -15.22
C LEU A 94 7.56 -14.97 -16.33
N ARG A 95 8.71 -15.58 -16.02
CA ARG A 95 9.59 -16.29 -16.97
C ARG A 95 10.02 -15.44 -18.16
N LEU A 96 10.31 -14.16 -17.92
CA LEU A 96 10.81 -13.24 -18.95
C LEU A 96 12.31 -13.47 -19.19
N LYS A 97 12.75 -13.46 -20.45
CA LYS A 97 14.12 -13.78 -20.85
C LYS A 97 15.07 -12.57 -20.85
N GLU A 98 14.53 -11.37 -20.98
CA GLU A 98 15.31 -10.13 -21.10
C GLU A 98 14.78 -9.07 -20.15
N MET A 99 15.71 -8.32 -19.57
CA MET A 99 15.40 -7.15 -18.76
C MET A 99 16.16 -5.93 -19.30
N PRO A 100 15.51 -4.77 -19.45
CA PRO A 100 16.16 -3.53 -19.85
C PRO A 100 17.03 -2.92 -18.72
N LYS A 101 17.68 -1.78 -18.98
CA LYS A 101 18.58 -1.12 -18.01
C LYS A 101 17.81 -0.13 -17.10
N PRO A 102 18.20 0.00 -15.82
CA PRO A 102 17.56 0.91 -14.85
C PRO A 102 17.89 2.40 -15.09
N THR A 103 17.01 3.30 -14.67
CA THR A 103 17.30 4.74 -14.48
C THR A 103 17.01 5.14 -13.02
N HIS A 104 18.00 5.72 -12.33
CA HIS A 104 17.96 5.91 -10.86
C HIS A 104 17.58 7.34 -10.42
N ARG A 105 16.80 7.43 -9.33
CA ARG A 105 16.74 8.55 -8.36
C ARG A 105 16.45 7.99 -6.96
N ASP A 106 17.07 8.53 -5.91
CA ASP A 106 17.01 7.97 -4.55
C ASP A 106 16.33 8.89 -3.53
N LEU A 107 15.53 8.27 -2.64
CA LEU A 107 15.00 8.83 -1.40
C LEU A 107 15.24 7.86 -0.24
N LYS A 108 15.34 8.38 1.00
CA LYS A 108 15.59 7.58 2.20
C LYS A 108 14.33 6.80 2.64
N PRO A 109 14.45 5.57 3.19
CA PRO A 109 13.33 4.80 3.75
C PRO A 109 12.59 5.52 4.89
N SER A 110 11.35 5.10 5.17
CA SER A 110 10.48 5.61 6.24
C SER A 110 9.76 4.48 6.98
N ASP A 111 10.01 4.33 8.29
CA ASP A 111 9.44 3.26 9.11
C ASP A 111 7.91 3.30 9.25
N LYS A 112 7.29 4.45 8.96
CA LYS A 112 5.82 4.62 9.02
C LYS A 112 5.08 3.89 7.90
N LEU A 113 5.79 3.42 6.88
CA LEU A 113 5.19 2.79 5.70
C LEU A 113 5.09 1.26 5.77
N GLY A 114 5.69 0.62 6.79
CA GLY A 114 5.59 -0.83 7.01
C GLY A 114 4.40 -1.20 7.89
N ILE A 115 3.59 -2.19 7.49
CA ILE A 115 2.40 -2.59 8.24
C ILE A 115 2.77 -3.31 9.55
N PRO A 116 3.69 -4.30 9.59
CA PRO A 116 4.12 -4.96 10.82
C PRO A 116 4.75 -3.99 11.82
N LYS A 117 5.48 -2.98 11.31
CA LYS A 117 6.11 -1.95 12.15
C LYS A 117 5.10 -1.08 12.89
N ASN A 118 3.86 -1.02 12.39
CA ASN A 118 2.79 -0.16 12.92
C ASN A 118 1.53 -0.96 13.30
N GLY A 119 1.70 -2.21 13.74
CA GLY A 119 0.61 -3.11 14.12
C GLY A 119 -0.16 -2.67 15.39
N PRO A 120 -1.40 -3.15 15.57
CA PRO A 120 -2.19 -2.86 16.75
C PRO A 120 -1.56 -3.47 18.01
N LYS A 121 -1.70 -2.77 19.14
CA LYS A 121 -1.10 -3.18 20.43
C LYS A 121 -1.87 -4.30 21.14
N SER A 122 -3.04 -4.69 20.65
CA SER A 122 -3.88 -5.72 21.26
C SER A 122 -4.65 -6.54 20.21
N PHE A 123 -5.19 -7.67 20.65
CA PHE A 123 -6.06 -8.55 19.85
C PHE A 123 -7.54 -8.18 19.93
N ALA A 124 -7.90 -7.07 20.59
CA ALA A 124 -9.29 -6.65 20.74
C ALA A 124 -9.97 -6.53 19.36
N GLY A 125 -11.14 -7.16 19.22
CA GLY A 125 -11.90 -7.20 17.97
C GLY A 125 -11.49 -8.29 16.97
N ARG A 126 -10.42 -9.06 17.22
CA ARG A 126 -10.07 -10.23 16.39
C ARG A 126 -10.89 -11.46 16.78
N LYS A 127 -11.20 -12.30 15.79
CA LYS A 127 -11.91 -13.58 15.98
C LYS A 127 -10.92 -14.74 15.99
N VAL A 128 -11.17 -15.74 16.84
CA VAL A 128 -10.36 -16.97 16.94
C VAL A 128 -11.22 -18.15 16.54
N GLY A 129 -10.75 -18.96 15.59
CA GLY A 129 -11.38 -20.23 15.25
C GLY A 129 -10.82 -21.35 16.12
N ALA A 130 -11.68 -22.10 16.79
CA ALA A 130 -11.31 -23.29 17.56
C ALA A 130 -11.97 -24.52 16.92
N LEU A 131 -11.16 -25.47 16.45
CA LEU A 131 -11.64 -26.74 15.91
C LEU A 131 -11.61 -27.79 17.03
N VAL A 132 -12.74 -28.46 17.27
CA VAL A 132 -12.93 -29.40 18.37
C VAL A 132 -13.44 -30.73 17.82
N THR A 133 -12.93 -31.85 18.34
CA THR A 133 -13.32 -33.22 17.98
C THR A 133 -13.77 -33.99 19.21
N ASP A 134 -14.41 -35.14 19.01
CA ASP A 134 -14.79 -36.02 20.11
C ASP A 134 -13.56 -36.43 20.95
N GLY A 135 -13.72 -36.44 22.27
CA GLY A 135 -12.63 -36.69 23.22
C GLY A 135 -11.76 -35.47 23.56
N SER A 136 -12.05 -34.28 23.01
CA SER A 136 -11.33 -33.06 23.39
C SER A 136 -11.57 -32.71 24.86
N THR A 137 -10.51 -32.38 25.59
CA THR A 137 -10.61 -31.94 26.98
C THR A 137 -11.24 -30.54 27.06
N PRO A 138 -12.26 -30.34 27.91
CA PRO A 138 -12.95 -29.05 28.03
C PRO A 138 -12.09 -27.96 28.68
N THR A 139 -10.93 -28.33 29.22
CA THR A 139 -9.98 -27.43 29.87
C THR A 139 -8.67 -27.39 29.09
N CYS A 140 -8.19 -26.18 28.80
CA CYS A 140 -6.84 -25.97 28.32
C CYS A 140 -5.88 -26.10 29.51
N SER A 141 -5.40 -27.31 29.77
CA SER A 141 -4.36 -27.53 30.79
C SER A 141 -3.05 -26.94 30.29
N ARG A 142 -2.50 -25.95 31.01
CA ARG A 142 -1.16 -25.43 30.73
C ARG A 142 -0.18 -26.59 30.93
N PRO A 143 0.65 -26.98 29.93
CA PRO A 143 1.60 -28.07 30.13
C PRO A 143 2.49 -27.72 31.32
N SER A 144 2.54 -28.62 32.31
CA SER A 144 3.51 -28.52 33.40
C SER A 144 4.90 -28.56 32.77
N GLY A 145 5.64 -27.47 32.95
CA GLY A 145 6.89 -27.26 32.23
C GLY A 145 7.85 -28.44 32.38
N ARG A 146 8.33 -28.97 31.26
CA ARG A 146 9.71 -29.43 31.21
C ARG A 146 10.58 -28.18 31.10
N ARG A 147 11.42 -27.98 32.11
CA ARG A 147 12.62 -27.14 32.01
C ARG A 147 13.52 -27.66 30.89
#